data_AF-A0AA96N592-F1
#
_entry.id   AF-A0AA96N592-F1
#
_cell.length_a   1.000
_cell.length_b   1.000
_cell.length_c   1.000
_cell.angle_alpha   90.00
_cell.angle_beta   90.00
_cell.angle_gamma   90.00
#
_symmetry.space_group_name_H-M   'P 1'
#
loop_
_entity.id
_entity.type
_entity.pdbx_description
1 polymer ?
#
loop_
_entity_poly.entity_id
_entity_poly.type
_entity_poly.pdbx_seq_one_letter_code
_entity_poly.pdbx_strand_id
1 'polypeptide(L)' 'MLILSVIIAFLVSIIFSKWIGRVVELNLKKVIHVSTSITQGKLNIESIDYDGKDNVGQLAESVNKMADNLRSIVS' A
#
# COMPACT_ATOMS: atom_id res chain seq x y z
N MET A 1 -21.15 15.60 31.07
CA MET A 1 -19.71 15.26 30.93
C MET A 1 -19.50 13.89 30.28
N LEU A 2 -20.06 12.79 30.81
CA LEU A 2 -19.94 11.45 30.21
C LEU A 2 -20.48 11.33 28.77
N ILE A 3 -21.67 11.87 28.49
CA ILE A 3 -22.27 11.80 27.14
C ILE A 3 -21.41 12.56 26.12
N LEU A 4 -20.86 13.71 26.53
CA LEU A 4 -20.01 14.54 25.67
C LEU A 4 -18.69 13.81 25.32
N SER A 5 -18.06 13.14 26.29
CA SER A 5 -16.85 12.36 26.03
C SER A 5 -17.10 11.16 25.12
N VAL A 6 -18.27 10.50 25.23
CA VAL A 6 -18.66 9.41 24.33
C VAL A 6 -18.83 9.91 22.90
N ILE A 7 -19.50 11.05 22.71
CA ILE A 7 -19.69 11.66 21.39
C ILE A 7 -18.34 12.03 20.77
N ILE A 8 -17.43 12.66 21.54
CA ILE A 8 -16.10 13.04 21.04
C ILE A 8 -15.29 11.79 20.66
N ALA A 9 -15.28 10.75 21.50
CA ALA A 9 -14.56 9.51 21.21
C ALA A 9 -15.10 8.84 19.92
N PHE A 10 -16.41 8.86 19.72
CA PHE A 10 -17.03 8.33 18.51
C PHE A 10 -16.61 9.09 17.25
N LEU A 11 -16.62 10.43 17.31
CA LEU A 11 -16.16 11.27 16.19
C LEU A 11 -14.67 11.04 15.87
N VAL A 12 -13.84 10.94 16.90
CA VAL A 12 -12.40 10.65 16.76
C VAL A 12 -12.20 9.28 16.09
N SER A 13 -12.93 8.25 16.51
CA SER A 13 -12.86 6.92 15.90
C SER A 13 -13.19 6.95 14.40
N ILE A 14 -14.22 7.70 13.99
CA ILE A 14 -14.59 7.86 12.57
C ILE A 14 -13.46 8.53 11.79
N ILE A 15 -12.87 9.59 12.34
CA ILE A 15 -11.77 10.33 11.71
C ILE A 15 -10.56 9.42 11.51
N PHE A 16 -10.14 8.70 12.55
CA PHE A 16 -9.01 7.76 12.48
C PHE A 16 -9.25 6.63 11.48
N SER A 17 -10.44 6.03 11.51
CA SER A 17 -10.79 4.95 10.57
C SER A 17 -10.68 5.40 9.11
N LYS A 18 -11.21 6.59 8.79
CA LYS A 18 -11.11 7.19 7.45
C LYS A 18 -9.67 7.53 7.08
N TRP A 19 -8.86 7.98 8.04
CA TRP A 19 -7.46 8.34 7.81
C TRP A 19 -6.58 7.13 7.49
N ILE A 20 -6.67 6.07 8.31
CA ILE A 20 -5.93 4.81 8.10
C ILE A 20 -6.33 4.19 6.76
N GLY A 21 -7.63 4.14 6.46
CA GLY A 21 -8.13 3.61 5.20
C GLY A 21 -7.52 4.31 3.98
N ARG A 22 -7.41 5.64 4.02
CA ARG A 22 -6.78 6.40 2.92
C ARG A 22 -5.30 6.10 2.74
N VAL A 23 -4.55 5.99 3.83
CA VAL A 23 -3.10 5.70 3.76
C VAL A 23 -2.86 4.31 3.18
N VAL A 24 -3.63 3.31 3.61
CA VAL A 24 -3.54 1.94 3.09
C VAL A 24 -3.90 1.88 1.60
N GLU A 25 -5.01 2.52 1.21
CA GLU A 25 -5.47 2.52 -0.19
C GLU A 25 -4.45 3.15 -1.15
N LEU A 26 -3.81 4.25 -0.73
CA LEU A 26 -2.79 4.93 -1.52
C LEU A 26 -1.59 4.03 -1.80
N ASN A 27 -1.07 3.35 -0.78
CA ASN A 27 0.08 2.46 -0.94
C ASN A 27 -0.29 1.19 -1.73
N LEU A 28 -1.48 0.63 -1.50
CA LEU A 28 -1.95 -0.53 -2.25
C LEU A 28 -2.12 -0.24 -3.75
N LYS A 29 -2.56 0.98 -4.10
CA LYS A 29 -2.64 1.42 -5.50
C LYS A 29 -1.28 1.41 -6.20
N LYS A 30 -0.19 1.74 -5.51
CA LYS A 30 1.17 1.64 -6.08
C LYS A 30 1.53 0.20 -6.42
N VAL A 31 1.23 -0.74 -5.50
CA VAL A 31 1.45 -2.16 -5.72
C VAL A 31 0.65 -2.66 -6.93
N ILE A 32 -0.64 -2.31 -7.01
CA ILE A 32 -1.49 -2.67 -8.15
C ILE A 32 -0.92 -2.12 -9.45
N HIS A 33 -0.44 -0.87 -9.46
CA HIS A 33 0.12 -0.24 -10.65
C HIS A 33 1.38 -0.96 -11.16
N VAL A 34 2.30 -1.31 -10.27
CA VAL A 34 3.50 -2.06 -10.62
C VAL A 34 3.15 -3.46 -11.11
N SER A 35 2.30 -4.21 -10.39
CA SER A 35 1.83 -5.53 -10.82
C SER A 35 1.16 -5.48 -12.21
N THR A 36 0.33 -4.47 -12.46
CA THR A 36 -0.30 -4.27 -13.79
C THR A 36 0.72 -3.94 -14.87
N SER A 37 1.79 -3.21 -14.54
CA SER A 37 2.85 -2.91 -15.51
C SER A 37 3.67 -4.16 -15.85
N ILE A 38 3.94 -5.01 -14.86
CA ILE A 38 4.62 -6.31 -15.06
C ILE A 38 3.79 -7.20 -16.01
N THR A 39 2.46 -7.27 -15.84
CA THR A 39 1.60 -8.07 -16.74
C THR A 39 1.54 -7.51 -18.16
N GLN A 40 1.86 -6.22 -18.35
CA GLN A 40 2.03 -5.59 -19.66
C GLN A 40 3.43 -5.78 -20.26
N GLY A 41 4.32 -6.55 -19.61
CA GLY A 41 5.70 -6.75 -20.03
C GLY A 41 6.63 -5.55 -19.76
N LYS A 42 6.16 -4.54 -19.02
CA LYS A 42 6.96 -3.37 -18.65
C LYS A 42 7.70 -3.69 -17.35
N LEU A 43 8.98 -4.03 -17.47
CA LEU A 43 9.86 -4.38 -16.33
C LEU A 43 10.84 -3.26 -15.96
N ASN A 44 10.91 -2.17 -16.74
CA ASN A 44 11.72 -0.99 -16.43
C ASN A 44 10.91 0.08 -15.69
N ILE A 45 10.07 -0.34 -14.76
CA ILE A 45 9.30 0.53 -13.87
C ILE A 45 10.02 0.69 -12.54
N GLU A 46 9.80 1.84 -11.89
CA GLU A 46 10.36 2.14 -10.58
C GLU A 46 9.82 1.19 -9.51
N SER A 47 10.69 0.76 -8.60
CA SER A 47 10.32 -0.10 -7.47
C SER A 47 9.33 0.61 -6.56
N ILE A 48 8.47 -0.16 -5.92
CA ILE A 48 7.52 0.35 -4.93
C ILE A 48 8.31 0.81 -3.70
N ASP A 49 8.48 2.13 -3.54
CA ASP A 49 9.09 2.73 -2.35
C ASP A 49 8.04 2.86 -1.24
N TYR A 50 8.02 1.86 -0.35
CA TYR A 50 7.16 1.79 0.82
C TYR A 50 7.84 1.00 1.96
N ASP A 51 8.38 1.69 2.96
CA ASP A 51 9.03 1.13 4.16
C ASP A 51 8.02 0.79 5.29
N GLY A 52 6.81 0.38 4.92
CA GLY A 52 5.81 -0.04 5.90
C GLY A 52 6.14 -1.40 6.48
N LYS A 53 6.10 -1.55 7.81
CA LYS A 53 6.24 -2.86 8.49
C LYS A 53 4.94 -3.67 8.54
N ASP A 54 3.94 -3.26 7.76
CA ASP A 54 2.64 -3.90 7.68
C ASP A 54 2.60 -4.92 6.52
N ASN A 55 1.42 -5.52 6.32
CA ASN A 55 1.20 -6.47 5.25
C ASN A 55 1.35 -5.86 3.84
N VAL A 56 1.17 -4.54 3.70
CA VAL A 56 1.33 -3.83 2.42
C VAL A 56 2.80 -3.70 2.06
N GLY A 57 3.68 -3.49 3.04
CA GLY A 57 5.14 -3.44 2.84
C GLY A 57 5.72 -4.78 2.43
N GLN A 58 5.31 -5.86 3.11
CA GLN A 58 5.71 -7.21 2.71
C GLN A 58 5.24 -7.56 1.29
N LEU A 59 4.05 -7.11 0.91
CA LEU A 59 3.53 -7.29 -0.44
C LEU A 59 4.32 -6.47 -1.47
N ALA A 60 4.62 -5.21 -1.16
CA ALA A 60 5.44 -4.35 -2.01
C ALA A 60 6.84 -4.95 -2.24
N GLU A 61 7.50 -5.43 -1.19
CA GLU A 61 8.80 -6.11 -1.28
C GLU A 61 8.73 -7.36 -2.16
N SER A 62 7.69 -8.19 -1.98
CA SER A 62 7.49 -9.40 -2.77
C SER A 62 7.27 -9.10 -4.26
N VAL A 63 6.50 -8.05 -4.57
CA VAL A 63 6.25 -7.60 -5.95
C VAL A 63 7.52 -7.02 -6.58
N ASN A 64 8.31 -6.23 -5.83
CA ASN A 64 9.60 -5.74 -6.30
C ASN A 64 10.54 -6.90 -6.64
N LYS A 65 10.68 -7.89 -5.74
CA LYS A 65 11.46 -9.11 -6.00
C LYS A 65 10.97 -9.87 -7.24
N MET A 66 9.66 -9.96 -7.45
CA MET A 66 9.10 -10.58 -8.65
C MET A 66 9.52 -9.82 -9.93
N ALA A 67 9.41 -8.49 -9.92
CA ALA A 67 9.84 -7.65 -11.04
C ALA A 67 11.33 -7.84 -11.36
N ASP A 68 12.19 -7.84 -10.33
CA ASP A 68 13.64 -8.01 -10.46
C ASP A 68 14.00 -9.39 -11.04
N ASN A 69 13.39 -10.46 -10.53
CA ASN A 69 13.60 -11.81 -11.05
C ASN A 69 13.18 -11.93 -12.51
N LEU A 70 12.01 -11.38 -12.88
CA LEU A 70 11.56 -11.37 -14.27
C LEU A 70 12.49 -10.56 -15.17
N ARG A 71 12.97 -9.41 -14.70
CA ARG A 71 13.93 -8.58 -15.43
C ARG A 71 15.24 -9.33 -15.67
N SER A 72 15.70 -10.12 -14.69
CA SER A 72 16.90 -10.94 -14.84
C SER A 72 16.75 -12.10 -15.82
N ILE A 73 15.53 -12.58 -16.08
CA ILE A 73 15.29 -13.68 -17.05
C ILE A 73 15.23 -13.15 -18.49
N VAL A 74 14.69 -11.94 -18.67
CA VAL A 74 14.49 -11.34 -20.00
C VAL A 74 15.73 -10.58 -20.48
N SER A 75 16.59 -10.12 -19.55
CA SER A 75 17.87 -9.47 -19.86
C SER A 75 18.95 -10.45 -20.27
#